data_AF-A0A7W1SCW6-F1
#
_entry.id   AF-A0A7W1SCW6-F1
#
_cell.length_a   1.000
_cell.length_b   1.000
_cell.length_c   1.000
_cell.angle_alpha   90.00
_cell.angle_beta   90.00
_cell.angle_gamma   90.00
#
_symmetry.space_group_name_H-M   'P 1'
#
loop_
_entity.id
_entity.type
_entity.pdbx_description
1 polymer ?
#
loop_
_entity_poly.entity_id
_entity_poly.type
_entity_poly.pdbx_seq_one_letter_code
_entity_poly.pdbx_strand_id
1 'polypeptide(L)'
;MNWANRLTVGRLALTILFVVALNSEWRYARTSALVLFILAGVSDYLDGEIARRYSVVTKFGKLMDPLVDKVMIAAAFISLVPLKAVPAWAAIVVVARDFLITGLRLLASSGGQVLPAEPLGKHKTSWQIITVLFFLLLLAIRELRYVDGQALWWSEAWLRGGTALVWITVALTLYSGLAYAWKHRAVVAPDR
;
A
#
# COMPACT_ATOMS: atom_id res chain seq x y z
N MET A 1 -21.79 -8.53 14.08
CA MET A 1 -20.67 -7.97 13.30
C MET A 1 -19.50 -7.80 14.26
N ASN A 2 -18.43 -8.59 14.10
CA ASN A 2 -17.30 -8.61 15.03
C ASN A 2 -16.48 -7.31 14.97
N TRP A 3 -15.78 -6.98 16.05
CA TRP A 3 -14.91 -5.80 16.17
C TRP A 3 -13.90 -5.69 15.02
N ALA A 4 -13.26 -6.81 14.66
CA ALA A 4 -12.35 -6.89 13.52
C ALA A 4 -13.00 -6.42 12.21
N ASN A 5 -14.25 -6.81 11.93
CA ASN A 5 -14.92 -6.44 10.69
C ASN A 5 -15.25 -4.94 10.61
N ARG A 6 -15.59 -4.32 11.75
CA ARG A 6 -15.85 -2.87 11.80
C ARG A 6 -14.59 -2.07 11.49
N LEU A 7 -13.43 -2.59 11.86
CA LEU A 7 -12.15 -1.94 11.65
C LEU A 7 -11.66 -2.11 10.21
N THR A 8 -11.83 -3.29 9.59
CA THR A 8 -11.59 -3.50 8.15
C THR A 8 -12.44 -2.55 7.30
N VAL A 9 -13.73 -2.41 7.64
CA VAL A 9 -14.64 -1.45 6.97
C VAL A 9 -14.22 -0.01 7.26
N GLY A 10 -13.82 0.29 8.50
CA GLY A 10 -13.29 1.60 8.89
C GLY A 10 -12.06 1.99 8.08
N ARG A 11 -11.13 1.06 7.85
CA ARG A 11 -9.93 1.28 7.02
C ARG A 11 -10.26 1.53 5.57
N LEU A 12 -11.23 0.80 5.01
CA LEU A 12 -11.71 1.07 3.66
C LEU A 12 -12.31 2.47 3.57
N ALA A 13 -13.12 2.88 4.56
CA ALA A 13 -13.65 4.23 4.64
C ALA A 13 -12.54 5.28 4.74
N LEU A 14 -11.53 5.07 5.60
CA LEU A 14 -10.36 5.95 5.71
C LEU A 14 -9.57 6.04 4.40
N THR A 15 -9.45 4.94 3.66
CA THR A 15 -8.80 4.91 2.35
C THR A 15 -9.57 5.76 1.34
N ILE A 16 -10.91 5.67 1.31
CA ILE A 16 -11.75 6.50 0.44
C ILE A 16 -11.60 7.99 0.83
N LEU A 17 -11.68 8.30 2.12
CA LEU A 17 -11.49 9.66 2.62
C LEU A 17 -10.11 10.21 2.27
N PHE A 18 -9.07 9.38 2.35
CA PHE A 18 -7.72 9.73 1.92
C PHE A 18 -7.67 10.11 0.44
N VAL A 19 -8.26 9.31 -0.45
CA VAL A 19 -8.30 9.61 -1.90
C VAL A 19 -9.04 10.90 -2.17
N VAL A 20 -10.20 11.10 -1.52
CA VAL A 20 -10.99 12.33 -1.67
C VAL A 20 -10.22 13.54 -1.16
N ALA A 21 -9.57 13.43 0.00
CA ALA A 21 -8.76 14.49 0.57
C ALA A 21 -7.59 14.84 -0.36
N LEU A 22 -6.86 13.86 -0.89
CA LEU A 22 -5.69 14.10 -1.74
C LEU A 22 -6.03 14.75 -3.09
N ASN A 23 -7.23 14.49 -3.61
CA ASN A 23 -7.72 15.07 -4.88
C ASN A 23 -8.54 16.36 -4.67
N SER A 24 -8.75 16.79 -3.42
CA SER A 24 -9.46 18.03 -3.12
C SER A 24 -8.56 19.26 -3.25
N GLU A 25 -9.15 20.40 -3.61
CA GLU A 25 -8.45 21.68 -3.73
C GLU A 25 -8.42 22.49 -2.43
N TRP A 26 -8.94 21.93 -1.33
CA TRP A 26 -9.00 22.64 -0.05
C TRP A 26 -7.61 22.90 0.55
N ARG A 27 -7.46 23.98 1.33
CA ARG A 27 -6.18 24.46 1.89
C ARG A 27 -5.40 23.44 2.72
N TYR A 28 -6.06 22.43 3.28
CA TYR A 28 -5.45 21.38 4.11
C TYR A 28 -5.70 19.97 3.56
N ALA A 29 -6.02 19.88 2.26
CA ALA A 29 -6.32 18.64 1.57
C ALA A 29 -5.19 17.62 1.65
N ARG A 30 -3.94 18.05 1.43
CA ARG A 30 -2.77 17.16 1.38
C ARG A 30 -2.31 16.77 2.78
N THR A 31 -2.37 17.70 3.72
CA THR A 31 -2.06 17.45 5.14
C THR A 31 -3.09 16.49 5.75
N SER A 32 -4.38 16.67 5.46
CA SER A 32 -5.42 15.73 5.89
C SER A 32 -5.25 14.36 5.24
N ALA A 33 -4.91 14.28 3.95
CA ALA A 33 -4.58 13.01 3.29
C ALA A 33 -3.42 12.28 3.98
N LEU A 34 -2.33 12.98 4.33
CA LEU A 34 -1.22 12.40 5.09
C LEU A 34 -1.69 11.81 6.43
N VAL A 35 -2.47 12.58 7.19
CA VAL A 35 -2.99 12.13 8.50
C VAL A 35 -3.92 10.93 8.33
N LEU A 36 -4.83 10.96 7.36
CA LEU A 36 -5.76 9.87 7.08
C LEU A 36 -5.02 8.58 6.68
N PHE A 37 -3.98 8.69 5.85
CA PHE A 37 -3.16 7.55 5.45
C PHE A 37 -2.42 6.93 6.65
N ILE A 38 -1.83 7.76 7.52
CA ILE A 38 -1.19 7.29 8.76
C ILE A 38 -2.21 6.62 9.67
N LEU A 39 -3.38 7.22 9.89
CA LEU A 39 -4.45 6.65 10.71
C LEU A 39 -4.94 5.31 10.15
N ALA A 40 -5.08 5.19 8.83
CA ALA A 40 -5.46 3.94 8.19
C ALA A 40 -4.42 2.83 8.42
N GLY A 41 -3.12 3.15 8.28
CA GLY A 41 -2.04 2.21 8.55
C GLY A 41 -1.91 1.82 10.03
N VAL A 42 -2.07 2.77 10.94
CA VAL A 42 -2.07 2.49 12.39
C VAL A 42 -3.26 1.64 12.80
N SER A 43 -4.43 1.88 12.20
CA SER A 43 -5.62 1.06 12.45
C SER A 43 -5.35 -0.41 12.11
N ASP A 44 -4.66 -0.71 11.00
CA ASP A 44 -4.28 -2.09 10.65
C ASP A 44 -3.41 -2.77 11.70
N TYR A 45 -2.41 -2.04 12.20
CA TYR A 45 -1.53 -2.58 13.22
C TYR A 45 -2.28 -2.91 14.51
N LEU A 46 -3.19 -2.03 14.93
CA LEU A 46 -4.04 -2.23 16.11
C LEU A 46 -5.01 -3.40 15.92
N ASP A 47 -5.62 -3.52 14.72
CA ASP A 47 -6.53 -4.61 14.37
C ASP A 47 -5.84 -5.97 14.46
N GLY A 48 -4.62 -6.06 13.92
CA GLY A 48 -3.84 -7.29 13.92
C GLY A 48 -3.43 -7.72 15.33
N GLU A 49 -3.20 -6.80 16.25
CA GLU A 49 -2.89 -7.11 17.65
C GLU A 49 -4.14 -7.54 18.44
N ILE A 50 -5.26 -6.83 18.26
CA ILE A 50 -6.53 -7.15 18.93
C ILE A 50 -7.08 -8.50 18.41
N ALA A 51 -7.08 -8.73 17.10
CA ALA A 51 -7.54 -10.00 16.51
C ALA A 51 -6.73 -11.20 17.00
N ARG A 52 -5.41 -11.03 17.19
CA ARG A 52 -4.53 -12.07 17.75
C ARG A 52 -4.81 -12.36 19.23
N ARG A 53 -5.21 -11.36 20.01
CA ARG A 53 -5.51 -11.51 21.44
C ARG A 53 -6.88 -12.11 21.72
N TYR A 54 -7.87 -11.82 20.89
CA TYR A 54 -9.26 -12.26 21.15
C TYR A 54 -9.68 -13.52 20.37
N SER A 55 -8.84 -14.06 19.47
CA SER A 55 -9.12 -15.29 18.69
C SER A 55 -10.43 -15.26 17.88
N VAL A 56 -11.03 -14.09 17.68
CA VAL A 56 -12.31 -13.94 16.97
C VAL A 56 -12.04 -13.65 15.49
N VAL A 57 -11.54 -14.64 14.77
CA VAL A 57 -11.29 -14.53 13.33
C VAL A 57 -12.52 -15.02 12.57
N THR A 58 -13.16 -14.14 11.80
CA THR A 58 -14.27 -14.52 10.91
C THR A 58 -13.73 -14.92 9.54
N LYS A 59 -14.44 -15.82 8.84
CA LYS A 59 -14.10 -16.19 7.45
C LYS A 59 -14.08 -14.97 6.51
N PHE A 60 -14.97 -14.01 6.74
CA PHE A 60 -15.04 -12.75 5.99
C PHE A 60 -13.82 -11.86 6.24
N GLY A 61 -13.47 -11.59 7.50
CA GLY A 61 -12.29 -10.78 7.85
C GLY A 61 -11.00 -11.37 7.28
N LYS A 62 -10.82 -12.70 7.38
CA LYS A 62 -9.64 -13.39 6.83
C LYS A 62 -9.45 -13.17 5.32
N LEU A 63 -10.53 -12.97 4.57
CA LEU A 63 -10.49 -12.67 3.14
C LEU A 63 -10.34 -11.17 2.86
N MET A 64 -11.05 -10.33 3.63
CA MET A 64 -11.10 -8.89 3.39
C MET A 64 -9.86 -8.15 3.88
N ASP A 65 -9.22 -8.59 4.97
CA ASP A 65 -8.06 -7.88 5.52
C ASP A 65 -6.89 -7.80 4.51
N PRO A 66 -6.48 -8.91 3.84
CA PRO A 66 -5.45 -8.83 2.80
C PRO A 66 -5.89 -8.03 1.58
N LEU A 67 -7.19 -8.01 1.25
CA LEU A 67 -7.72 -7.27 0.11
C LEU A 67 -7.66 -5.75 0.38
N VAL A 68 -8.17 -5.32 1.53
CA VAL A 68 -8.24 -3.89 1.90
C VAL A 68 -6.84 -3.32 2.10
N ASP A 69 -5.89 -4.09 2.64
CA ASP A 69 -4.47 -3.69 2.70
C ASP A 69 -3.91 -3.35 1.31
N LYS A 70 -4.18 -4.20 0.29
CA LYS A 70 -3.74 -3.94 -1.09
C LYS A 70 -4.48 -2.81 -1.76
N VAL A 71 -5.77 -2.65 -1.48
CA VAL A 71 -6.56 -1.52 -1.98
C VAL A 71 -6.00 -0.19 -1.45
N MET A 72 -5.61 -0.12 -0.17
CA MET A 72 -5.04 1.10 0.42
C MET A 72 -3.76 1.54 -0.29
N ILE A 73 -2.80 0.63 -0.47
CA ILE A 73 -1.54 0.94 -1.17
C ILE A 73 -1.81 1.27 -2.64
N ALA A 74 -2.69 0.53 -3.31
CA ALA A 74 -3.03 0.81 -4.70
C ALA A 74 -3.68 2.18 -4.88
N ALA A 75 -4.63 2.53 -4.03
CA ALA A 75 -5.29 3.83 -4.03
C ALA A 75 -4.28 4.97 -3.83
N ALA A 76 -3.30 4.79 -2.93
CA ALA A 76 -2.23 5.76 -2.72
C ALA A 76 -1.32 5.92 -3.95
N PHE A 77 -0.82 4.83 -4.52
CA PHE A 77 0.03 4.89 -5.71
C PHE A 77 -0.70 5.53 -6.90
N ILE A 78 -1.96 5.15 -7.15
CA ILE A 78 -2.78 5.71 -8.23
C ILE A 78 -3.02 7.21 -8.01
N SER A 79 -3.33 7.62 -6.78
CA SER A 79 -3.61 9.03 -6.48
C SER A 79 -2.36 9.93 -6.55
N LEU A 80 -1.16 9.35 -6.46
CA LEU A 80 0.11 10.06 -6.63
C LEU A 80 0.52 10.26 -8.10
N VAL A 81 -0.08 9.52 -9.03
CA VAL A 81 0.18 9.66 -10.49
C VAL A 81 -0.19 11.05 -11.04
N PRO A 82 -1.41 11.57 -10.85
CA PRO A 82 -1.77 12.90 -11.38
C PRO A 82 -0.93 14.03 -10.75
N LEU A 83 -0.39 13.80 -9.55
CA LEU A 83 0.49 14.74 -8.85
C LEU A 83 1.93 14.72 -9.35
N LYS A 84 2.26 13.88 -10.36
CA LYS A 84 3.62 13.65 -10.88
C LYS A 84 4.63 13.21 -9.82
N ALA A 85 4.15 12.64 -8.72
CA ALA A 85 4.99 12.06 -7.67
C ALA A 85 5.49 10.67 -8.10
N VAL A 86 4.59 9.85 -8.63
CA VAL A 86 4.91 8.49 -9.10
C VAL A 86 4.55 8.38 -10.59
N PRO A 87 5.45 7.87 -11.44
CA PRO A 87 5.11 7.65 -12.84
C PRO A 87 4.09 6.52 -12.98
N ALA A 88 3.15 6.67 -13.91
CA ALA A 88 2.04 5.73 -14.09
C ALA A 88 2.48 4.27 -14.28
N TRP A 89 3.58 4.04 -15.01
CA TRP A 89 4.12 2.70 -15.22
C TRP A 89 4.55 2.02 -13.90
N ALA A 90 5.12 2.79 -12.95
CA ALA A 90 5.56 2.25 -11.66
C ALA A 90 4.36 1.90 -10.78
N ALA A 91 3.33 2.75 -10.78
CA ALA A 91 2.08 2.47 -10.08
C ALA A 91 1.41 1.19 -10.63
N ILE A 92 1.34 1.05 -11.96
CA ILE A 92 0.79 -0.16 -12.62
C ILE A 92 1.56 -1.40 -12.20
N VAL A 93 2.91 -1.38 -12.27
CA VAL A 93 3.74 -2.52 -11.88
C VAL A 93 3.50 -2.92 -10.43
N VAL A 94 3.47 -1.94 -9.52
CA VAL A 94 3.25 -2.19 -8.09
C VAL A 94 1.87 -2.80 -7.85
N VAL A 95 0.82 -2.20 -8.39
CA VAL A 95 -0.57 -2.65 -8.21
C VAL A 95 -0.79 -4.02 -8.85
N ALA A 96 -0.47 -4.18 -10.13
CA ALA A 96 -0.69 -5.43 -10.85
C ALA A 96 0.00 -6.60 -10.14
N ARG A 97 1.26 -6.43 -9.76
CA ARG A 97 2.02 -7.49 -9.09
C ARG A 97 1.42 -7.84 -7.73
N ASP A 98 1.06 -6.86 -6.92
CA ASP A 98 0.56 -7.13 -5.56
C ASP A 98 -0.82 -7.78 -5.57
N PHE A 99 -1.70 -7.39 -6.51
CA PHE A 99 -2.98 -8.08 -6.72
C PHE A 99 -2.82 -9.49 -7.30
N LEU A 100 -1.90 -9.70 -8.25
CA LEU A 100 -1.63 -11.02 -8.83
C LEU A 100 -1.21 -12.03 -7.75
N ILE A 101 -0.26 -11.69 -6.89
CA ILE A 101 0.22 -12.61 -5.85
C ILE A 101 -0.82 -12.83 -4.76
N THR A 102 -1.57 -11.78 -4.40
CA THR A 102 -2.66 -11.90 -3.44
C THR A 102 -3.75 -12.81 -3.99
N GLY A 103 -4.13 -12.64 -5.26
CA GLY A 103 -5.09 -13.50 -5.97
C GLY A 103 -4.63 -14.95 -6.04
N LEU A 104 -3.39 -15.21 -6.47
CA LEU A 104 -2.81 -16.57 -6.50
C LEU A 104 -2.86 -17.25 -5.13
N ARG A 105 -2.54 -16.51 -4.06
CA ARG A 105 -2.59 -17.04 -2.70
C ARG A 105 -4.01 -17.37 -2.25
N LEU A 106 -4.98 -16.53 -2.59
CA LEU A 106 -6.39 -16.76 -2.29
C LEU A 106 -6.93 -17.99 -3.03
N LEU A 107 -6.59 -18.13 -4.31
CA LEU A 107 -6.96 -19.30 -5.12
C LEU A 107 -6.36 -20.59 -4.56
N ALA A 108 -5.06 -20.60 -4.25
CA ALA A 108 -4.42 -21.78 -3.68
C ALA A 108 -4.99 -22.17 -2.31
N SER A 109 -5.26 -21.17 -1.45
CA SER A 109 -5.89 -21.41 -0.16
C SER A 109 -7.30 -21.98 -0.29
N SER A 110 -8.02 -21.67 -1.36
CA SER A 110 -9.35 -22.23 -1.64
C SER A 110 -9.28 -23.68 -2.14
N GLY A 111 -8.20 -24.07 -2.81
CA GLY A 111 -7.91 -25.43 -3.27
C GLY A 111 -7.21 -26.33 -2.24
N GLY A 112 -7.11 -25.91 -0.98
CA GLY A 112 -6.49 -26.70 0.10
C GLY A 112 -4.96 -26.66 0.18
N GLN A 113 -4.28 -25.94 -0.73
CA GLN A 113 -2.83 -25.71 -0.66
C GLN A 113 -2.54 -24.38 0.02
N VAL A 114 -2.03 -24.41 1.25
CA VAL A 114 -1.63 -23.20 1.97
C VAL A 114 -0.24 -22.79 1.47
N LEU A 115 -0.18 -21.85 0.52
CA LEU A 115 1.09 -21.24 0.15
C LEU A 115 1.59 -20.36 1.31
N PRO A 116 2.71 -20.71 1.97
CA PRO A 116 3.20 -19.98 3.12
C PRO A 116 3.58 -18.54 2.75
N ALA A 117 3.33 -17.62 3.67
CA ALA A 117 3.71 -16.22 3.51
C ALA A 117 5.24 -16.09 3.54
N GLU A 118 5.83 -15.57 2.46
CA GLU A 118 7.28 -15.36 2.43
C GLU A 118 7.72 -14.13 3.25
N PRO A 119 8.79 -14.23 4.04
CA PRO A 119 9.34 -13.10 4.80
C PRO A 119 9.80 -11.94 3.91
N LEU A 120 10.20 -12.23 2.66
CA LEU A 120 10.53 -11.24 1.62
C LEU A 120 9.37 -10.28 1.32
N GLY A 121 8.12 -10.69 1.58
CA GLY A 121 6.94 -9.86 1.42
C GLY A 121 6.79 -8.75 2.46
N LYS A 122 7.51 -8.80 3.60
CA LYS A 122 7.43 -7.74 4.64
C LYS A 122 8.24 -6.52 4.26
N HIS A 123 9.43 -6.71 3.69
CA HIS A 123 10.29 -5.58 3.34
C HIS A 123 9.69 -4.73 2.22
N LYS A 124 9.08 -5.36 1.19
CA LYS A 124 8.46 -4.61 0.08
C LYS A 124 7.36 -3.64 0.55
N THR A 125 6.51 -4.05 1.49
CA THR A 125 5.33 -3.26 1.90
C THR A 125 5.78 -2.08 2.75
N SER A 126 6.80 -2.27 3.58
CA SER A 126 7.44 -1.15 4.29
C SER A 126 7.98 -0.11 3.30
N TRP A 127 8.67 -0.53 2.22
CA TRP A 127 9.18 0.40 1.21
C TRP A 127 8.07 1.12 0.41
N GLN A 128 6.97 0.42 0.10
CA GLN A 128 5.79 1.04 -0.52
C GLN A 128 5.17 2.12 0.40
N ILE A 129 4.98 1.80 1.68
CA ILE A 129 4.46 2.74 2.68
C ILE A 129 5.40 3.94 2.84
N ILE A 130 6.72 3.70 2.95
CA ILE A 130 7.73 4.77 3.05
C ILE A 130 7.66 5.68 1.83
N THR A 131 7.54 5.12 0.63
CA THR A 131 7.45 5.90 -0.61
C THR A 131 6.21 6.79 -0.62
N VAL A 132 5.06 6.24 -0.25
CA VAL A 132 3.81 7.01 -0.16
C VAL A 132 3.93 8.12 0.89
N LEU A 133 4.39 7.79 2.11
CA LEU A 133 4.56 8.75 3.19
C LEU A 133 5.55 9.86 2.82
N PHE A 134 6.63 9.54 2.11
CA PHE A 134 7.61 10.51 1.63
C PHE A 134 6.96 11.55 0.71
N PHE A 135 6.19 11.13 -0.29
CA PHE A 135 5.50 12.05 -1.19
C PHE A 135 4.40 12.84 -0.48
N LEU A 136 3.60 12.19 0.36
CA LEU A 136 2.55 12.88 1.14
C LEU A 136 3.14 13.93 2.08
N LEU A 137 4.29 13.65 2.70
CA LEU A 137 4.99 14.60 3.57
C LEU A 137 5.51 15.80 2.78
N LEU A 138 6.15 15.59 1.64
CA LEU A 138 6.62 16.69 0.78
C LEU A 138 5.45 17.55 0.26
N LEU A 139 4.31 16.93 -0.05
CA LEU A 139 3.09 17.60 -0.45
C LEU A 139 2.49 18.44 0.69
N ALA A 140 2.46 17.90 1.91
CA ALA A 140 1.97 18.59 3.11
C ALA A 140 2.88 19.77 3.50
N ILE A 141 4.21 19.59 3.48
CA ILE A 141 5.19 20.67 3.74
C ILE A 141 4.99 21.83 2.77
N ARG A 142 4.79 21.53 1.48
CA ARG A 142 4.52 22.55 0.46
C ARG A 142 3.17 23.24 0.66
N GLU A 143 2.14 22.51 1.08
CA GLU A 143 0.81 23.04 1.37
C GLU A 143 0.81 24.01 2.56
N LEU A 144 1.51 23.66 3.63
CA LEU A 144 1.62 24.47 4.86
C LEU A 144 2.50 25.71 4.68
N ARG A 145 2.96 26.01 3.46
CA ARG A 145 3.85 27.14 3.12
C ARG A 145 5.14 27.18 3.96
N TYR A 146 5.59 26.04 4.47
CA TYR A 146 6.90 25.92 5.12
C TYR A 146 8.07 26.04 4.13
N VAL A 147 7.77 25.92 2.84
CA VAL A 147 8.73 26.01 1.74
C VAL A 147 8.29 27.12 0.81
N ASP A 148 9.09 28.18 0.72
CA ASP A 148 9.00 29.12 -0.39
C ASP A 148 9.30 28.38 -1.70
N GLY A 149 8.58 28.71 -2.77
CA GLY A 149 8.62 28.00 -4.06
C GLY A 149 9.99 27.90 -4.74
N GLN A 150 11.06 28.44 -4.14
CA GLN A 150 12.44 28.40 -4.59
C GLN A 150 13.35 27.49 -3.74
N ALA A 151 12.84 26.76 -2.75
CA ALA A 151 13.70 25.93 -1.92
C ALA A 151 14.28 24.74 -2.71
N LEU A 152 15.57 24.86 -3.06
CA LEU A 152 16.33 23.87 -3.82
C LEU A 152 16.26 22.46 -3.20
N TRP A 153 16.26 22.38 -1.86
CA TRP A 153 16.19 21.10 -1.15
C TRP A 153 14.88 20.36 -1.38
N TRP A 154 13.76 21.06 -1.53
CA TRP A 154 12.45 20.43 -1.78
C TRP A 154 12.39 19.86 -3.19
N SER A 155 12.86 20.61 -4.20
CA SER A 155 12.94 20.13 -5.58
C SER A 155 13.90 18.95 -5.72
N GLU A 156 15.04 18.98 -5.03
CA GLU A 156 16.01 17.89 -5.05
C GLU A 156 15.47 16.65 -4.34
N ALA A 157 14.79 16.80 -3.21
CA ALA A 157 14.10 15.71 -2.54
C ALA A 157 13.00 15.10 -3.41
N TRP A 158 12.19 15.93 -4.09
CA TRP A 158 11.13 15.46 -4.99
C TRP A 158 11.69 14.69 -6.19
N LEU A 159 12.68 15.27 -6.89
CA LEU A 159 13.21 14.71 -8.12
C LEU A 159 14.18 13.55 -7.85
N ARG A 160 15.23 13.75 -7.06
CA ARG A 160 16.24 12.71 -6.82
C ARG A 160 15.77 11.71 -5.77
N GLY A 161 15.29 12.20 -4.64
CA GLY A 161 14.82 11.36 -3.54
C GLY A 161 13.58 10.54 -3.92
N GLY A 162 12.57 11.20 -4.50
CA GLY A 162 11.35 10.56 -4.96
C GLY A 162 11.61 9.51 -6.04
N THR A 163 12.42 9.85 -7.06
CA THR A 163 12.77 8.88 -8.13
C THR A 163 13.55 7.69 -7.58
N ALA A 164 14.53 7.92 -6.71
CA ALA A 164 15.29 6.82 -6.08
C ALA A 164 14.38 5.89 -5.28
N LEU A 165 13.47 6.42 -4.46
CA LEU A 165 12.51 5.63 -3.69
C LEU A 165 11.54 4.84 -4.58
N VAL A 166 11.05 5.43 -5.67
CA VAL A 166 10.20 4.73 -6.63
C VAL A 166 10.94 3.56 -7.27
N TRP A 167 12.19 3.76 -7.70
CA TRP A 167 13.00 2.69 -8.28
C TRP A 167 13.30 1.57 -7.28
N ILE A 168 13.67 1.90 -6.05
CA ILE A 168 13.88 0.92 -4.98
C ILE A 168 12.59 0.12 -4.74
N THR A 169 11.46 0.80 -4.62
CA THR A 169 10.16 0.16 -4.40
C THR A 169 9.75 -0.76 -5.54
N VAL A 170 9.90 -0.32 -6.79
CA VAL A 170 9.63 -1.15 -7.97
C VAL A 170 10.57 -2.36 -8.01
N ALA A 171 11.88 -2.15 -7.81
CA ALA A 171 12.87 -3.23 -7.84
C ALA A 171 12.57 -4.29 -6.79
N LEU A 172 12.26 -3.89 -5.55
CA LEU A 172 11.87 -4.82 -4.48
C LEU A 172 10.54 -5.51 -4.76
N THR A 173 9.59 -4.80 -5.37
CA THR A 173 8.29 -5.35 -5.74
C THR A 173 8.43 -6.42 -6.82
N LEU A 174 9.24 -6.16 -7.84
CA LEU A 174 9.58 -7.10 -8.91
C LEU A 174 10.39 -8.28 -8.39
N TYR A 175 11.45 -8.02 -7.61
CA TYR A 175 12.29 -9.07 -7.02
C TYR A 175 11.47 -10.04 -6.17
N SER A 176 10.64 -9.50 -5.27
CA SER A 176 9.73 -10.31 -4.48
C SER A 176 8.73 -11.06 -5.37
N GLY A 177 8.33 -10.50 -6.51
CA GLY A 177 7.39 -11.13 -7.44
C GLY A 177 7.98 -12.32 -8.16
N LEU A 178 9.18 -12.12 -8.70
CA LEU A 178 9.96 -13.15 -9.38
C LEU A 178 10.37 -14.26 -8.42
N ALA A 179 10.82 -13.93 -7.21
CA ALA A 179 11.15 -14.92 -6.19
C ALA A 179 9.95 -15.81 -5.85
N TYR A 180 8.77 -15.22 -5.70
CA TYR A 180 7.54 -15.96 -5.44
C TYR A 180 7.14 -16.86 -6.61
N ALA A 181 7.20 -16.34 -7.84
CA ALA A 181 6.86 -17.08 -9.06
C ALA A 181 7.83 -18.25 -9.31
N TRP A 182 9.14 -18.04 -9.11
CA TRP A 182 10.14 -19.10 -9.26
C TRP A 182 9.89 -20.22 -8.26
N LYS A 183 9.69 -19.89 -6.99
CA LYS A 183 9.51 -20.90 -5.94
C LYS A 183 8.24 -21.71 -6.10
N HIS A 184 7.18 -21.12 -6.65
CA HIS A 184 5.89 -21.79 -6.85
C HIS A 184 5.65 -22.17 -8.32
N ARG A 185 6.72 -22.28 -9.13
CA ARG A 185 6.63 -22.65 -10.55
C ARG A 185 5.85 -23.94 -10.80
N ALA A 186 5.94 -24.90 -9.87
CA ALA A 186 5.23 -26.18 -9.94
C ALA A 186 3.70 -26.06 -9.75
N VAL A 187 3.22 -24.97 -9.16
CA VAL A 187 1.78 -24.68 -8.99
C VAL A 187 1.25 -23.80 -10.13
N VAL A 188 2.10 -22.92 -10.69
CA VAL A 188 1.74 -21.99 -11.76
C VAL A 188 1.76 -22.65 -13.14
N ALA A 189 2.65 -23.62 -13.35
CA ALA A 189 2.67 -24.49 -14.51
C ALA A 189 2.68 -25.93 -14.02
N PRO A 190 1.52 -26.55 -13.76
CA PRO A 190 1.49 -27.99 -13.56
C PRO A 190 1.91 -28.62 -14.89
N ASP A 191 3.04 -29.34 -14.87
CA ASP A 191 3.50 -30.14 -16.00
C ASP A 191 2.31 -31.00 -16.47
N ARG A 192 1.90 -30.79 -17.73
CA ARG A 192 0.92 -31.63 -18.41
C ARG A 192 1.58 -32.90 -18.91
#